data_AF-A0A8I0CN56-F1
#
_entry.id   AF-A0A8I0CN56-F1
#
_cell.length_a   1.000
_cell.length_b   1.000
_cell.length_c   1.000
_cell.angle_alpha   90.00
_cell.angle_beta   90.00
_cell.angle_gamma   90.00
#
_symmetry.space_group_name_H-M   'P 1'
#
loop_
_entity.id
_entity.type
_entity.pdbx_description
1 polymer ?
#
loop_
_entity_poly.entity_id
_entity_poly.type
_entity_poly.pdbx_seq_one_letter_code
_entity_poly.pdbx_strand_id
1 'polypeptide(L)'
;MPDKYNRTELDTPSLARRRRLFSADADVIGVWAEKIARFLGTGQYLMWQTVIVIVWVALNVGGMAWNWDPYPFILLNLAFSTQAAYAAPLILLAQNRQDDRDRVALNEDRRRAAQTKADTEFLARELAGVRIAVGETVTRDYLRRELDELGDLLRRIEDKLEDQRHDGGRQDERDDPPSPGSTHPSGV
;
A
#
# COMPACT_ATOMS: atom_id res chain seq x y z
N MET A 1 -40.51 -11.99 32.63
CA MET A 1 -39.36 -11.94 31.69
C MET A 1 -39.93 -11.71 30.30
N PRO A 2 -39.54 -10.66 29.54
CA PRO A 2 -38.26 -9.97 29.61
C PRO A 2 -38.34 -8.44 29.90
N ASP A 3 -37.29 -7.97 30.57
CA ASP A 3 -36.99 -6.56 30.82
C ASP A 3 -36.62 -5.83 29.53
N LYS A 4 -37.29 -4.70 29.29
CA LYS A 4 -36.97 -3.77 28.20
C LYS A 4 -35.81 -2.88 28.64
N TYR A 5 -34.58 -3.36 28.47
CA TYR A 5 -33.40 -2.50 28.53
C TYR A 5 -33.34 -1.65 27.25
N ASN A 6 -33.92 -0.46 27.32
CA ASN A 6 -33.56 0.63 26.43
C ASN A 6 -32.17 1.13 26.88
N ARG A 7 -31.10 0.54 26.34
CA ARG A 7 -29.75 1.07 26.53
C ARG A 7 -29.65 2.36 25.74
N THR A 8 -29.91 3.44 26.46
CA THR A 8 -29.59 4.80 26.10
C THR A 8 -28.07 4.89 25.88
N GLU A 9 -27.60 4.65 24.65
CA GLU A 9 -26.28 5.04 24.19
C GLU A 9 -26.21 6.57 24.16
N LEU A 10 -25.89 7.18 25.30
CA LEU A 10 -25.69 8.62 25.47
C LEU A 10 -24.23 8.97 25.84
N ASP A 11 -23.26 8.23 25.30
CA ASP A 11 -21.83 8.49 25.48
C ASP A 11 -21.19 8.94 24.16
N THR A 12 -21.61 10.08 23.65
CA THR A 12 -20.80 10.81 22.68
C THR A 12 -20.82 12.29 23.04
N PRO A 13 -19.79 12.83 23.70
CA PRO A 13 -19.72 14.26 23.96
C PRO A 13 -19.67 14.99 22.61
N SER A 14 -20.76 15.65 22.25
CA SER A 14 -20.89 16.45 21.03
C SER A 14 -20.14 17.79 21.18
N LEU A 15 -18.81 17.72 21.26
CA LEU A 15 -17.93 18.89 21.22
C LEU A 15 -17.76 19.46 19.79
N ALA A 16 -18.52 18.97 18.81
CA ALA A 16 -18.37 19.33 17.40
C ALA A 16 -18.92 20.71 17.02
N ARG A 17 -19.78 21.33 17.85
CA ARG A 17 -20.49 22.56 17.43
C ARG A 17 -19.69 23.85 17.60
N ARG A 18 -18.63 23.87 18.43
CA ARG A 18 -17.86 25.09 18.72
C ARG A 18 -16.72 25.39 17.73
N ARG A 19 -16.39 24.46 16.82
CA ARG A 19 -15.26 24.60 15.88
C ARG A 19 -15.62 25.35 14.59
N ARG A 20 -16.91 25.53 14.28
CA ARG A 20 -17.38 26.11 12.99
C ARG A 20 -17.24 27.63 12.86
N LEU A 21 -17.09 28.37 13.96
CA LEU A 21 -16.95 29.82 13.90
C LEU A 21 -15.54 30.28 13.50
N PHE A 22 -14.53 29.42 13.69
CA PHE A 22 -13.14 29.68 13.28
C PHE A 22 -12.71 28.93 12.02
N SER A 23 -13.58 28.09 11.44
CA SER A 23 -13.23 27.26 10.28
C SER A 23 -13.38 27.98 8.93
N ALA A 24 -14.27 28.98 8.83
CA ALA A 24 -14.45 29.71 7.58
C ALA A 24 -13.23 30.58 7.21
N ASP A 25 -12.63 31.25 8.22
CA ASP A 25 -11.40 32.02 8.02
C ASP A 25 -10.18 31.14 7.74
N ALA A 26 -10.22 29.88 8.19
CA ALA A 26 -9.09 28.95 8.08
C ALA A 26 -8.78 28.54 6.64
N ASP A 27 -9.79 28.41 5.77
CA ASP A 27 -9.60 28.01 4.37
C ASP A 27 -9.08 29.19 3.53
N VAL A 28 -9.63 30.38 3.73
CA VAL A 28 -9.17 31.61 3.05
C VAL A 28 -7.72 31.92 3.44
N ILE A 29 -7.42 31.96 4.75
CA ILE A 29 -6.06 32.18 5.25
C ILE A 29 -5.11 31.08 4.78
N GLY A 30 -5.59 29.84 4.63
CA GLY A 30 -4.80 28.72 4.11
C GLY A 30 -4.29 28.95 2.69
N VAL A 31 -5.13 29.46 1.79
CA VAL A 31 -4.75 29.76 0.40
C VAL A 31 -3.80 30.95 0.32
N TRP A 32 -3.99 31.97 1.15
CA TRP A 32 -3.08 33.12 1.24
C TRP A 32 -1.72 32.72 1.81
N ALA A 33 -1.70 31.89 2.86
CA ALA A 33 -0.47 31.36 3.45
C ALA A 33 0.32 30.52 2.46
N GLU A 34 -0.35 29.69 1.64
CA GLU A 34 0.30 28.90 0.58
C GLU A 34 1.00 29.80 -0.47
N LYS A 35 0.36 30.90 -0.88
CA LYS A 35 0.96 31.88 -1.81
C LYS A 35 2.16 32.59 -1.16
N ILE A 36 2.01 33.03 0.08
CA ILE A 36 3.06 33.72 0.83
C ILE A 36 4.24 32.78 1.10
N ALA A 37 3.99 31.52 1.44
CA ALA A 37 5.03 30.52 1.67
C ALA A 37 5.85 30.24 0.40
N ARG A 38 5.20 30.10 -0.76
CA ARG A 38 5.90 29.94 -2.05
C ARG A 38 6.71 31.18 -2.43
N PHE A 39 6.19 32.37 -2.12
CA PHE A 39 6.88 33.63 -2.38
C PHE A 39 8.10 33.83 -1.48
N LEU A 40 7.95 33.63 -0.16
CA LEU A 40 9.02 33.74 0.83
C LEU A 40 10.07 32.64 0.72
N GLY A 41 9.68 31.44 0.27
CA GLY A 41 10.59 30.31 0.02
C GLY A 41 11.47 30.48 -1.22
N THR A 42 11.16 31.47 -2.07
CA THR A 42 11.95 31.79 -3.27
C THR A 42 12.95 32.90 -2.95
N GLY A 43 14.21 32.78 -3.39
CA GLY A 43 15.24 33.81 -3.18
C GLY A 43 14.92 35.20 -3.79
N GLN A 44 13.85 35.29 -4.58
CA GLN A 44 13.33 36.54 -5.16
C GLN A 44 12.86 37.54 -4.11
N TYR A 45 12.29 37.09 -2.98
CA TYR A 45 11.88 37.99 -1.90
C TYR A 45 13.08 38.76 -1.32
N LEU A 46 14.16 38.04 -1.02
CA LEU A 46 15.39 38.64 -0.49
C LEU A 46 15.99 39.63 -1.49
N MET A 47 16.00 39.29 -2.79
CA MET A 47 16.48 40.19 -3.84
C MET A 47 15.71 41.52 -3.85
N TRP A 48 14.37 41.46 -3.87
CA TRP A 48 13.53 42.68 -3.84
C TRP A 48 13.71 43.48 -2.55
N GLN A 49 13.77 42.81 -1.41
CA GLN A 49 14.02 43.46 -0.11
C GLN A 49 15.36 44.22 -0.11
N THR A 50 16.43 43.59 -0.60
CA THR A 50 17.76 44.22 -0.70
C THR A 50 17.75 45.41 -1.65
N VAL A 51 17.09 45.31 -2.81
CA VAL A 51 16.95 46.43 -3.75
C VAL A 51 16.25 47.62 -3.11
N ILE A 52 15.15 47.38 -2.39
CA ILE A 52 14.41 48.45 -1.69
C ILE A 52 15.30 49.15 -0.66
N VAL A 53 16.07 48.39 0.14
CA VAL A 53 17.02 48.95 1.12
C VAL A 53 18.10 49.79 0.43
N ILE A 54 18.69 49.29 -0.65
CA ILE A 54 19.72 50.01 -1.40
C ILE A 54 19.16 51.31 -1.97
N VAL A 55 17.96 51.28 -2.57
CA VAL A 55 17.30 52.48 -3.11
C VAL A 55 16.99 53.48 -1.99
N TRP A 56 16.50 53.03 -0.83
CA TRP A 56 16.22 53.90 0.31
C TRP A 56 17.48 54.63 0.80
N VAL A 57 18.57 53.89 0.96
CA VAL A 57 19.87 54.44 1.37
C VAL A 57 20.39 55.40 0.30
N ALA A 58 20.34 55.03 -0.98
CA ALA A 58 20.81 55.87 -2.09
C ALA A 58 20.02 57.19 -2.20
N LEU A 59 18.69 57.16 -2.01
CA LEU A 59 17.86 58.36 -2.02
C LEU A 59 18.14 59.29 -0.83
N ASN A 60 18.39 58.73 0.36
CA ASN A 60 18.71 59.52 1.55
C ASN A 60 20.14 60.10 1.50
N VAL A 61 21.13 59.33 1.05
CA VAL A 61 22.53 59.78 0.95
C VAL A 61 22.73 60.73 -0.24
N GLY A 62 22.04 60.49 -1.36
CA GLY A 62 22.12 61.31 -2.58
C GLY A 62 21.51 62.71 -2.45
N GLY A 63 20.97 63.07 -1.28
CA GLY A 63 20.47 64.42 -0.99
C GLY A 63 19.21 64.82 -1.77
N MET A 64 18.57 63.88 -2.49
CA MET A 64 17.45 64.16 -3.39
C MET A 64 16.18 64.62 -2.65
N ALA A 65 16.06 64.31 -1.35
CA ALA A 65 14.92 64.67 -0.53
C ALA A 65 15.35 64.99 0.91
N TRP A 66 15.69 66.25 1.18
CA TRP A 66 15.65 66.89 2.51
C TRP A 66 16.32 66.20 3.73
N ASN A 67 17.14 65.15 3.54
CA ASN A 67 17.68 64.30 4.61
C ASN A 67 16.59 63.79 5.56
N TRP A 68 15.55 63.15 5.02
CA TRP A 68 14.44 62.64 5.82
C TRP A 68 14.84 61.53 6.81
N ASP A 69 15.88 60.76 6.50
CA ASP A 69 16.46 59.73 7.38
C ASP A 69 18.00 59.81 7.35
N PRO A 70 18.62 60.78 8.08
CA PRO A 70 20.08 60.91 8.15
C PRO A 70 20.73 59.68 8.80
N TYR A 71 21.98 59.41 8.43
CA TYR A 71 22.79 58.37 9.08
C TYR A 71 22.75 58.55 10.62
N PRO A 72 22.30 57.56 11.42
CA PRO A 72 22.30 56.10 11.18
C PRO A 72 20.98 55.44 10.68
N PHE A 73 20.11 56.15 9.96
CA PHE A 73 18.85 55.63 9.38
C PHE A 73 17.83 55.11 10.43
N ILE A 74 17.38 56.00 11.31
CA ILE A 74 16.46 55.65 12.41
C ILE A 74 15.12 55.12 11.91
N LEU A 75 14.59 55.67 10.81
CA LEU A 75 13.29 55.26 10.28
C LEU A 75 13.36 53.87 9.64
N LEU A 76 14.42 53.60 8.88
CA LEU A 76 14.68 52.26 8.33
C LEU A 76 14.81 51.23 9.45
N ASN A 77 15.56 51.56 10.50
CA ASN A 77 15.73 50.67 11.65
C ASN A 77 14.41 50.43 12.41
N LEU A 78 13.61 51.48 12.59
CA LEU A 78 12.29 51.37 13.20
C LEU A 78 11.38 50.46 12.37
N ALA A 79 11.37 50.62 11.04
CA ALA A 79 10.59 49.79 10.14
C ALA A 79 10.99 48.30 10.24
N PHE A 80 12.29 47.98 10.24
CA PHE A 80 12.77 46.61 10.44
C PHE A 80 12.42 46.05 11.81
N SER A 81 12.50 46.89 12.85
CA SER A 81 12.15 46.48 14.22
C SER A 81 10.67 46.13 14.32
N THR A 82 9.79 46.95 13.72
CA THR A 82 8.35 46.66 13.64
C THR A 82 8.06 45.45 12.76
N GLN A 83 8.77 45.29 11.63
CA GLN A 83 8.65 44.13 10.75
C GLN A 83 8.96 42.83 11.49
N ALA A 84 10.05 42.79 12.24
CA ALA A 84 10.41 41.64 13.07
C ALA A 84 9.37 41.39 14.19
N ALA A 85 8.91 42.46 14.85
CA ALA A 85 7.92 42.36 15.92
C ALA A 85 6.58 41.77 15.45
N TYR A 86 6.13 42.10 14.23
CA TYR A 86 4.90 41.53 13.66
C TYR A 86 5.13 40.16 13.00
N ALA A 87 6.35 39.86 12.55
CA ALA A 87 6.69 38.55 12.00
C ALA A 87 6.57 37.44 13.06
N ALA A 88 7.04 37.67 14.29
CA ALA A 88 7.00 36.67 15.36
C ALA A 88 5.60 36.06 15.63
N PRO A 89 4.54 36.85 15.87
CA PRO A 89 3.20 36.29 16.09
C PRO A 89 2.59 35.65 14.83
N LEU A 90 2.90 36.17 13.63
CA LEU A 90 2.48 35.54 12.38
C LEU A 90 3.13 34.18 12.17
N ILE A 91 4.43 34.07 12.47
CA ILE A 91 5.16 32.80 12.41
C ILE A 91 4.58 31.81 13.41
N LEU A 92 4.28 32.23 14.64
CA LEU A 92 3.65 31.38 15.64
C LEU A 92 2.27 30.86 15.19
N LEU A 93 1.46 31.72 14.57
CA LEU A 93 0.17 31.31 14.00
C LEU A 93 0.34 30.33 12.83
N ALA A 94 1.34 30.54 11.98
CA ALA A 94 1.66 29.62 10.89
C ALA A 94 2.15 28.26 11.43
N GLN A 95 3.00 28.27 12.46
CA GLN A 95 3.50 27.07 13.15
C GLN A 95 2.38 26.28 13.81
N ASN A 96 1.52 26.91 14.62
CA ASN A 96 0.39 26.22 15.24
C ASN A 96 -0.52 25.53 14.20
N ARG A 97 -0.69 26.13 13.02
CA ARG A 97 -1.46 25.52 11.92
C ARG A 97 -0.72 24.37 11.23
N GLN A 98 0.60 24.46 11.10
CA GLN A 98 1.41 23.36 10.60
C GLN A 98 1.36 22.18 11.58
N ASP A 99 1.57 22.42 12.86
CA ASP A 99 1.50 21.41 13.92
C ASP A 99 0.13 20.71 13.98
N ASP A 100 -0.96 21.47 13.82
CA ASP A 100 -2.31 20.91 13.76
C ASP A 100 -2.50 19.98 12.55
N ARG A 101 -2.01 20.38 11.37
CA ARG A 101 -2.06 19.54 10.15
C ARG A 101 -1.21 18.29 10.30
N ASP A 102 0.00 18.44 10.80
CA ASP A 102 0.95 17.34 11.01
C ASP A 102 0.39 16.34 12.03
N ARG A 103 -0.26 16.83 13.09
CA ARG A 103 -0.96 15.98 14.07
C ARG A 103 -2.09 15.18 13.44
N VAL A 104 -2.89 15.79 12.56
CA VAL A 104 -3.97 15.08 11.85
C VAL A 104 -3.38 14.01 10.92
N ALA A 105 -2.37 14.37 10.12
CA ALA A 105 -1.70 13.44 9.22
C ALA A 105 -1.09 12.25 9.98
N LEU A 106 -0.41 12.49 11.10
CA LEU A 106 0.15 11.44 11.96
C LEU A 106 -0.92 10.52 12.55
N ASN A 107 -2.07 11.06 12.95
CA ASN A 107 -3.16 10.24 13.49
C ASN A 107 -3.80 9.37 12.40
N GLU A 108 -3.97 9.90 11.19
CA GLU A 108 -4.44 9.11 10.05
C GLU A 108 -3.46 8.00 9.70
N ASP A 109 -2.16 8.31 9.65
CA ASP A 109 -1.13 7.33 9.34
C ASP A 109 -1.08 6.20 10.37
N ARG A 110 -1.14 6.53 11.67
CA ARG A 110 -1.25 5.54 12.74
C ARG A 110 -2.50 4.66 12.60
N ARG A 111 -3.65 5.25 12.23
CA ARG A 111 -4.89 4.50 12.02
C ARG A 111 -4.76 3.55 10.83
N ARG A 112 -4.19 4.01 9.71
CA ARG A 112 -3.94 3.18 8.52
C ARG A 112 -2.98 2.04 8.85
N ALA A 113 -1.88 2.32 9.55
CA ALA A 113 -0.92 1.29 9.97
C ALA A 113 -1.57 0.23 10.87
N ALA A 114 -2.44 0.63 11.81
CA ALA A 114 -3.19 -0.31 12.65
C ALA A 114 -4.15 -1.19 11.84
N GLN A 115 -4.84 -0.60 10.84
CA GLN A 115 -5.72 -1.35 9.93
C GLN A 115 -4.93 -2.34 9.08
N THR A 116 -3.86 -1.90 8.42
CA THR A 116 -3.00 -2.77 7.61
C THR A 116 -2.42 -3.92 8.44
N LYS A 117 -2.04 -3.66 9.69
CA LYS A 117 -1.57 -4.71 10.60
C LYS A 117 -2.67 -5.73 10.89
N ALA A 118 -3.88 -5.29 11.22
CA ALA A 118 -5.02 -6.17 11.47
C ALA A 118 -5.41 -6.99 10.23
N ASP A 119 -5.42 -6.38 9.04
CA ASP A 119 -5.69 -7.06 7.78
C ASP A 119 -4.62 -8.11 7.48
N THR A 120 -3.35 -7.81 7.76
CA THR A 120 -2.25 -8.76 7.59
C THR A 120 -2.37 -9.94 8.56
N GLU A 121 -2.69 -9.68 9.83
CA GLU A 121 -2.93 -10.72 10.84
C GLU A 121 -4.14 -11.59 10.47
N PHE A 122 -5.20 -10.99 9.94
CA PHE A 122 -6.38 -11.70 9.45
C PHE A 122 -6.01 -12.60 8.27
N LEU A 123 -5.37 -12.06 7.24
CA LEU A 123 -4.92 -12.83 6.07
C LEU A 123 -3.96 -13.95 6.45
N ALA A 124 -3.05 -13.72 7.40
CA ALA A 124 -2.14 -14.76 7.89
C ALA A 124 -2.91 -15.90 8.59
N ARG A 125 -3.94 -15.58 9.38
CA ARG A 125 -4.79 -16.57 10.04
C ARG A 125 -5.64 -17.36 9.04
N GLU A 126 -6.24 -16.68 8.07
CA GLU A 126 -6.99 -17.31 6.99
C GLU A 126 -6.09 -18.23 6.16
N LEU A 127 -4.88 -17.76 5.79
CA LEU A 127 -3.90 -18.57 5.07
C LEU A 127 -3.47 -19.80 5.87
N ALA A 128 -3.27 -19.68 7.19
CA ALA A 128 -2.96 -20.82 8.04
C ALA A 128 -4.11 -21.84 8.07
N GLY A 129 -5.36 -21.38 8.15
CA GLY A 129 -6.56 -22.23 8.06
C GLY A 129 -6.65 -22.96 6.72
N VAL A 130 -6.50 -22.22 5.62
CA VAL A 130 -6.48 -22.79 4.25
C VAL A 130 -5.35 -23.80 4.10
N ARG A 131 -4.15 -23.52 4.63
CA ARG A 131 -3.01 -24.44 4.58
C ARG A 131 -3.30 -25.76 5.28
N ILE A 132 -3.97 -25.74 6.44
CA ILE A 132 -4.34 -26.96 7.16
C ILE A 132 -5.38 -27.75 6.35
N ALA A 133 -6.44 -27.08 5.87
CA ALA A 133 -7.49 -27.73 5.07
C ALA A 133 -6.94 -28.36 3.76
N VAL A 134 -6.03 -27.68 3.07
CA VAL A 134 -5.35 -28.22 1.87
C VAL A 134 -4.40 -29.36 2.25
N GLY A 135 -3.66 -29.23 3.36
CA GLY A 135 -2.76 -30.28 3.85
C GLY A 135 -3.49 -31.58 4.22
N GLU A 136 -4.73 -31.48 4.71
CA GLU A 136 -5.58 -32.65 4.99
C GLU A 136 -6.17 -33.24 3.70
N THR A 137 -6.61 -32.42 2.75
CA THR A 137 -7.31 -32.88 1.53
C THR A 137 -6.36 -33.40 0.44
N VAL A 138 -5.14 -32.87 0.36
CA VAL A 138 -4.07 -33.37 -0.52
C VAL A 138 -3.12 -34.22 0.31
N THR A 139 -3.64 -35.28 0.91
CA THR A 139 -2.78 -36.18 1.69
C THR A 139 -1.83 -36.88 0.72
N ARG A 140 -0.53 -36.96 1.06
CA ARG A 140 0.47 -37.74 0.30
C ARG A 140 -0.02 -39.15 -0.01
N ASP A 141 -0.82 -39.72 0.89
CA ASP A 141 -1.40 -41.05 0.73
C ASP A 141 -2.50 -41.11 -0.33
N TYR A 142 -3.28 -40.04 -0.52
CA TYR A 142 -4.22 -39.92 -1.64
C TYR A 142 -3.47 -39.82 -2.97
N LEU A 143 -2.48 -38.93 -3.07
CA LEU A 143 -1.63 -38.84 -4.28
C LEU A 143 -0.92 -40.15 -4.60
N ARG A 144 -0.43 -40.86 -3.57
CA ARG A 144 0.20 -42.17 -3.75
C ARG A 144 -0.80 -43.22 -4.21
N ARG A 145 -1.97 -43.27 -3.60
CA ARG A 145 -3.02 -44.22 -3.97
C ARG A 145 -3.48 -44.00 -5.40
N GLU A 146 -3.67 -42.74 -5.81
CA GLU A 146 -4.04 -42.40 -7.19
C GLU A 146 -2.92 -42.74 -8.19
N LEU A 147 -1.65 -42.48 -7.83
CA LEU A 147 -0.50 -42.87 -8.66
C LEU A 147 -0.35 -44.40 -8.80
N ASP A 148 -0.59 -45.14 -7.71
CA ASP A 148 -0.58 -46.61 -7.73
C ASP A 148 -1.74 -47.15 -8.57
N GLU A 149 -2.94 -46.58 -8.44
CA GLU A 149 -4.13 -46.97 -9.20
C GLU A 149 -3.96 -46.68 -10.70
N LEU A 150 -3.37 -45.54 -11.06
CA LEU A 150 -2.96 -45.23 -12.44
C LEU A 150 -1.89 -46.20 -12.95
N GLY A 151 -0.92 -46.59 -12.11
CA GLY A 151 0.12 -47.56 -12.45
C GLY A 151 -0.43 -48.97 -12.73
N ASP A 152 -1.36 -49.43 -11.89
CA ASP A 152 -2.03 -50.71 -12.06
C ASP A 152 -2.94 -50.73 -13.28
N LEU A 153 -3.65 -49.63 -13.56
CA LEU A 153 -4.43 -49.47 -14.79
C LEU A 153 -3.55 -49.58 -16.04
N LEU A 154 -2.36 -48.94 -16.04
CA LEU A 154 -1.41 -49.06 -17.14
C LEU A 154 -0.95 -50.50 -17.35
N ARG A 155 -0.54 -51.20 -16.28
CA ARG A 155 -0.12 -52.60 -16.34
C ARG A 155 -1.20 -53.51 -16.90
N ARG A 156 -2.45 -53.32 -16.48
CA ARG A 156 -3.59 -54.09 -17.00
C ARG A 156 -3.83 -53.89 -18.49
N ILE A 157 -3.57 -52.68 -18.99
CA ILE A 157 -3.65 -52.36 -20.42
C ILE A 157 -2.49 -53.05 -21.16
N GLU A 158 -1.27 -52.99 -20.62
CA GLU A 158 -0.08 -53.67 -21.17
C GLU A 158 -0.31 -55.19 -21.29
N ASP A 159 -0.75 -55.84 -20.21
CA ASP A 159 -1.02 -57.30 -20.19
C ASP A 159 -2.09 -57.69 -21.22
N LYS A 160 -3.17 -56.90 -21.35
CA LYS A 160 -4.20 -57.12 -22.37
C LYS A 160 -3.67 -56.96 -23.79
N LEU A 161 -2.72 -56.06 -24.00
CA LEU A 161 -2.06 -55.86 -25.28
C LEU A 161 -1.13 -57.04 -25.59
N GLU A 162 -0.39 -57.56 -24.61
CA GLU A 162 0.45 -58.76 -24.76
C GLU A 162 -0.37 -60.03 -25.06
N ASP A 163 -1.49 -60.25 -24.35
CA ASP A 163 -2.39 -61.39 -24.60
C ASP A 163 -3.00 -61.34 -26.00
N GLN A 164 -3.43 -60.17 -26.47
CA GLN A 164 -3.90 -60.00 -27.86
C GLN A 164 -2.79 -60.30 -28.89
N ARG A 165 -1.54 -59.98 -28.55
CA ARG A 165 -0.38 -60.31 -29.38
C ARG A 165 -0.12 -61.82 -29.43
N HIS A 166 -0.25 -62.50 -28.30
CA HIS A 166 -0.04 -63.94 -28.18
C HIS A 166 -1.15 -64.77 -28.86
N ASP A 167 -2.41 -64.35 -28.79
CA ASP A 167 -3.51 -65.03 -29.49
C ASP A 167 -3.48 -64.79 -31.01
N GLY A 168 -3.00 -63.62 -31.46
CA GLY A 168 -2.71 -63.38 -32.87
C GLY A 168 -1.60 -64.28 -33.43
N GLY A 169 -0.55 -64.55 -32.64
CA GLY A 169 0.56 -65.42 -33.05
C GLY A 169 0.22 -66.92 -33.10
N ARG A 170 -0.78 -67.39 -32.35
CA ARG A 170 -1.22 -68.81 -32.39
C ARG A 170 -2.17 -69.15 -33.54
N GLN A 171 -2.68 -68.16 -34.27
CA GLN A 171 -3.48 -68.42 -35.46
C GLN A 171 -2.61 -68.71 -36.70
N ASP A 172 -1.37 -68.21 -36.75
CA ASP A 172 -0.46 -68.47 -37.88
C ASP A 172 0.23 -69.85 -37.86
N GLU A 173 0.31 -70.55 -36.71
CA GLU A 173 1.00 -71.85 -36.58
C GLU A 173 0.07 -73.08 -36.76
N ARG A 174 -1.19 -72.90 -37.22
CA ARG A 174 -2.18 -73.99 -37.31
C ARG A 174 -2.65 -74.33 -38.73
N ASP A 175 -1.88 -73.97 -39.75
CA ASP A 175 -2.16 -74.30 -41.16
C ASP A 175 -1.01 -75.08 -41.85
N ASP A 176 -0.50 -76.15 -41.23
CA ASP A 176 0.37 -77.11 -41.94
C ASP A 176 -0.31 -78.50 -42.01
N PRO A 177 -0.67 -79.01 -43.20
CA PRO A 177 -1.42 -80.25 -43.34
C PRO A 177 -0.53 -81.50 -43.17
N PRO A 178 -1.01 -82.58 -42.53
CA PRO A 178 -0.18 -83.75 -42.28
C PRO A 178 0.01 -84.61 -43.54
N SER A 179 1.27 -84.94 -43.84
CA SER A 179 1.66 -85.92 -44.87
C SER A 179 1.35 -87.36 -44.42
N PRO A 180 0.79 -88.24 -45.29
CA PRO A 180 0.47 -89.60 -44.91
C PRO A 180 1.59 -90.59 -45.24
N GLY A 181 2.04 -91.30 -44.20
CA GLY A 181 2.28 -92.74 -44.26
C GLY A 181 3.67 -93.23 -44.67
N SER A 182 4.27 -94.05 -43.80
CA SER A 182 4.79 -95.36 -44.20
C SER A 182 4.97 -96.27 -42.98
N THR A 183 4.25 -97.38 -43.00
CA THR A 183 4.36 -98.62 -42.24
C THR A 183 5.74 -99.26 -42.45
N HIS A 184 6.45 -99.78 -41.44
CA HIS A 184 6.46 -101.17 -40.93
C HIS A 184 7.89 -101.47 -40.34
N PRO A 185 8.23 -102.67 -39.80
CA PRO A 185 8.44 -102.90 -38.36
C PRO A 185 9.84 -103.42 -37.95
N SER A 186 10.00 -103.61 -36.64
CA SER A 186 10.77 -104.67 -35.94
C SER A 186 12.27 -104.86 -36.20
N GLY A 187 13.04 -104.92 -35.11
CA GLY A 187 14.22 -105.78 -35.05
C GLY A 187 15.24 -105.40 -33.97
N VAL A 188 15.25 -106.23 -32.91
CA VAL A 188 16.38 -106.69 -32.06
C VAL A 188 17.17 -105.65 -31.27
#